data_AF-A0A1Q3MHQ7-F1
#
_entry.id   AF-A0A1Q3MHQ7-F1
#
_cell.length_a   1.000
_cell.length_b   1.000
_cell.length_c   1.000
_cell.angle_alpha   90.00
_cell.angle_beta   90.00
_cell.angle_gamma   90.00
#
_symmetry.space_group_name_H-M   'P 1'
#
loop_
_entity.id
_entity.type
_entity.pdbx_description
1 polymer ?
#
loop_
_entity_poly.entity_id
_entity_poly.type
_entity_poly.pdbx_seq_one_letter_code
_entity_poly.pdbx_strand_id
1 'polypeptide(L)'
;MKWLIACLLALLMVPAFGQYNKPVTPEQEAKNIKLLLSKQAVAKKTYLKKKSDVKAKKAYVDSTVALGLQYTYANTVDRKKKYKIALNYFREALKTDPKNSVATEWKTRIEDIYRSMGRPIPH
;
A
#
# COMPACT_ATOMS: atom_id res chain seq x y z
N MET A 1 -36.34 46.21 -26.85
CA MET A 1 -35.94 47.13 -25.76
C MET A 1 -36.09 46.39 -24.44
N LYS A 2 -35.01 46.39 -23.64
CA LYS A 2 -34.99 46.48 -22.15
C LYS A 2 -35.65 45.32 -21.39
N TRP A 3 -34.85 44.32 -20.99
CA TRP A 3 -34.17 44.25 -19.67
C TRP A 3 -35.12 44.01 -18.49
N LEU A 4 -35.21 42.76 -18.05
CA LEU A 4 -35.56 42.33 -16.68
C LEU A 4 -34.52 41.25 -16.31
N ILE A 5 -33.35 41.66 -15.80
CA ILE A 5 -33.01 41.68 -14.36
C ILE A 5 -33.38 40.32 -13.72
N ALA A 6 -32.52 39.31 -13.81
CA ALA A 6 -31.31 39.11 -13.00
C ALA A 6 -31.61 38.99 -11.50
N CYS A 7 -31.72 37.74 -11.00
CA CYS A 7 -31.30 37.31 -9.66
C CYS A 7 -31.50 35.78 -9.56
N LEU A 8 -30.85 35.03 -10.45
CA LEU A 8 -30.77 33.58 -10.33
C LEU A 8 -29.47 33.24 -9.61
N LEU A 9 -29.64 32.80 -8.36
CA LEU A 9 -28.72 31.98 -7.57
C LEU A 9 -27.22 32.26 -7.76
N ALA A 10 -26.67 33.04 -6.83
CA ALA A 10 -25.30 32.83 -6.37
C ALA A 10 -25.24 31.43 -5.71
N LEU A 11 -25.08 30.39 -6.55
CA LEU A 11 -24.68 29.07 -6.10
C LEU A 11 -23.25 29.23 -5.57
N LEU A 12 -23.13 29.35 -4.25
CA LEU A 12 -21.88 29.21 -3.53
C LEU A 12 -21.28 27.85 -3.89
N MET A 13 -20.40 27.82 -4.89
CA MET A 13 -19.43 26.75 -5.02
C MET A 13 -18.50 26.88 -3.82
N VAL A 14 -18.87 26.26 -2.71
CA VAL A 14 -17.91 25.91 -1.67
C VAL A 14 -17.05 24.82 -2.28
N PRO A 15 -15.77 25.08 -2.61
CA PRO A 15 -14.92 24.01 -3.08
C PRO A 15 -14.75 23.02 -1.92
N ALA A 16 -15.01 21.74 -2.20
CA ALA A 16 -14.91 20.64 -1.25
C ALA A 16 -13.44 20.36 -0.85
N PHE A 17 -12.76 21.33 -0.25
CA PHE A 17 -11.41 21.20 0.33
C PHE A 17 -11.46 20.62 1.76
N GLY A 18 -12.40 19.73 2.05
CA GLY A 18 -12.67 19.24 3.41
C GLY A 18 -12.24 17.80 3.72
N GLN A 19 -11.73 17.04 2.75
CA GLN A 19 -11.50 15.59 2.94
C GLN A 19 -10.04 15.13 2.89
N TYR A 20 -9.06 16.03 2.76
CA TYR A 20 -7.68 15.60 2.49
C TYR A 20 -6.90 15.06 3.69
N ASN A 21 -7.39 15.23 4.93
CA ASN A 21 -6.59 14.93 6.15
C ASN A 21 -7.34 14.14 7.24
N LYS A 22 -8.38 13.36 6.91
CA LYS A 22 -8.96 12.47 7.94
C LYS A 22 -8.06 11.26 8.16
N PRO A 23 -7.65 10.95 9.41
CA PRO A 23 -6.88 9.75 9.70
C PRO A 23 -7.68 8.51 9.28
N VAL A 24 -6.98 7.52 8.71
CA VAL A 24 -7.59 6.24 8.32
C VAL A 24 -8.12 5.55 9.57
N THR A 25 -9.41 5.24 9.61
CA THR A 25 -10.00 4.52 10.75
C THR A 25 -9.53 3.06 10.77
N PRO A 26 -9.53 2.39 11.94
CA PRO A 26 -9.20 0.97 12.04
C PRO A 26 -9.96 0.08 11.04
N GLU A 27 -11.26 0.35 10.85
CA GLU A 27 -12.11 -0.41 9.92
C GLU A 27 -11.69 -0.19 8.47
N GLN A 28 -11.32 1.05 8.12
CA GLN A 28 -10.85 1.36 6.78
C GLN A 28 -9.48 0.74 6.50
N GLU A 29 -8.59 0.72 7.50
CA GLU A 29 -7.30 0.04 7.39
C GLU A 29 -7.47 -1.46 7.17
N ALA A 30 -8.34 -2.11 7.97
CA ALA A 30 -8.64 -3.54 7.82
C ALA A 30 -9.22 -3.86 6.43
N LYS A 31 -10.13 -3.01 5.91
CA LYS A 31 -10.65 -3.11 4.54
C LYS A 31 -9.55 -2.99 3.49
N ASN A 32 -8.65 -2.03 3.65
CA ASN A 32 -7.53 -1.80 2.73
C ASN A 32 -6.58 -3.01 2.70
N ILE A 33 -6.22 -3.54 3.88
CA ILE A 33 -5.39 -4.75 4.00
C ILE A 33 -6.09 -5.95 3.34
N LYS A 34 -7.37 -6.17 3.62
CA LYS A 34 -8.16 -7.26 3.02
C LYS A 34 -8.21 -7.15 1.49
N LEU A 35 -8.41 -5.94 0.97
CA LEU A 35 -8.41 -5.69 -0.47
C LEU A 35 -7.06 -6.01 -1.11
N LEU A 36 -5.96 -5.56 -0.50
CA LEU A 36 -4.61 -5.81 -1.01
C LEU A 36 -4.23 -7.29 -0.92
N LEU A 37 -4.63 -8.00 0.14
CA LEU A 37 -4.47 -9.45 0.24
C LEU A 37 -5.16 -10.18 -0.92
N SER A 38 -6.40 -9.82 -1.22
CA SER A 38 -7.15 -10.40 -2.34
C SER A 38 -6.46 -10.14 -3.68
N LYS A 39 -6.05 -8.87 -3.93
CA LYS A 39 -5.32 -8.49 -5.15
C LYS A 39 -4.02 -9.28 -5.30
N GLN A 40 -3.25 -9.40 -4.22
CA GLN A 40 -1.99 -10.13 -4.22
C GLN A 40 -2.21 -11.63 -4.48
N ALA A 41 -3.23 -12.25 -3.87
CA ALA A 41 -3.55 -13.65 -4.08
C ALA A 41 -3.94 -13.96 -5.55
N VAL A 42 -4.75 -13.08 -6.16
CA VAL A 42 -5.12 -13.20 -7.59
C VAL A 42 -3.88 -13.02 -8.48
N ALA A 43 -3.05 -12.01 -8.22
CA ALA A 43 -1.83 -11.77 -8.98
C ALA A 43 -0.84 -12.94 -8.86
N LYS A 44 -0.67 -13.48 -7.64
CA LYS A 44 0.16 -14.66 -7.37
C LYS A 44 -0.34 -15.87 -8.15
N LYS A 45 -1.63 -16.17 -8.12
CA LYS A 45 -2.22 -17.27 -8.89
C LYS A 45 -1.98 -17.11 -10.39
N THR A 46 -2.14 -15.89 -10.91
CA THR A 46 -1.89 -15.60 -12.33
C THR A 46 -0.41 -15.77 -12.69
N TYR A 47 0.51 -15.24 -11.88
CA TYR A 47 1.94 -15.42 -12.06
C TYR A 47 2.36 -16.90 -12.00
N LEU A 48 1.85 -17.67 -11.04
CA LEU A 48 2.18 -19.09 -10.91
C LEU A 48 1.71 -19.92 -12.11
N LYS A 49 0.60 -19.54 -12.76
CA LYS A 49 0.13 -20.16 -14.01
C LYS A 49 0.94 -19.74 -15.24
N LYS A 50 1.50 -18.52 -15.21
CA LYS A 50 2.19 -17.90 -16.35
C LYS A 50 3.53 -17.29 -15.88
N LYS A 51 4.46 -18.12 -15.41
CA LYS A 51 5.71 -17.64 -14.78
C LYS A 51 6.62 -16.84 -15.72
N SER A 52 6.53 -17.07 -17.02
CA SER A 52 7.27 -16.34 -18.06
C SER A 52 6.60 -15.04 -18.49
N ASP A 53 5.35 -14.79 -18.10
CA ASP A 53 4.64 -13.56 -18.46
C ASP A 53 5.14 -12.39 -17.61
N VAL A 54 5.82 -11.45 -18.27
CA VAL A 54 6.40 -10.24 -17.65
C VAL A 54 5.33 -9.40 -16.96
N LYS A 55 4.12 -9.29 -17.53
CA LYS A 55 3.02 -8.53 -16.92
C LYS A 55 2.49 -9.23 -15.69
N ALA A 56 2.32 -10.55 -15.74
CA ALA A 56 1.88 -11.34 -14.59
C ALA A 56 2.90 -11.26 -13.44
N LYS A 57 4.19 -11.39 -13.75
CA LYS A 57 5.29 -11.19 -12.80
C LYS A 57 5.22 -9.80 -12.17
N LYS A 58 5.13 -8.75 -12.99
CA LYS A 58 5.07 -7.36 -12.51
C LYS A 58 3.87 -7.13 -11.59
N ALA A 59 2.68 -7.58 -11.98
CA ALA A 59 1.46 -7.43 -11.17
C ALA A 59 1.58 -8.12 -9.80
N TYR A 60 2.20 -9.31 -9.77
CA TYR A 60 2.46 -10.02 -8.52
C TYR A 60 3.48 -9.29 -7.63
N VAL A 61 4.58 -8.81 -8.21
CA VAL A 61 5.60 -8.04 -7.48
C VAL A 61 5.00 -6.74 -6.94
N ASP A 62 4.33 -5.94 -7.78
CA ASP A 62 3.74 -4.65 -7.39
C ASP A 62 2.71 -4.82 -6.26
N SER A 63 1.82 -5.81 -6.37
CA SER A 63 0.81 -6.07 -5.32
C SER A 63 1.43 -6.57 -4.02
N THR A 64 2.52 -7.34 -4.10
CA THR A 64 3.27 -7.81 -2.93
C THR A 64 3.99 -6.65 -2.23
N VAL A 65 4.62 -5.74 -3.00
CA VAL A 65 5.24 -4.52 -2.46
C VAL A 65 4.20 -3.60 -1.82
N ALA A 66 3.06 -3.38 -2.47
CA ALA A 66 1.97 -2.57 -1.94
C ALA A 66 1.44 -3.11 -0.60
N LEU A 67 1.35 -4.44 -0.48
CA LEU A 67 0.94 -5.08 0.77
C LEU A 67 2.01 -4.93 1.87
N GLY A 68 3.30 -5.06 1.53
CA GLY A 68 4.41 -4.79 2.47
C GLY A 68 4.40 -3.34 2.99
N LEU A 69 4.15 -2.38 2.11
CA LEU A 69 3.98 -0.96 2.48
C LEU A 69 2.78 -0.77 3.40
N GLN A 70 1.62 -1.34 3.07
CA GLN A 70 0.43 -1.24 3.91
C GLN A 70 0.68 -1.76 5.34
N TYR A 71 1.37 -2.89 5.49
CA TYR A 71 1.72 -3.40 6.82
C TYR A 71 2.75 -2.55 7.56
N THR A 72 3.65 -1.87 6.85
CA THR A 72 4.63 -0.95 7.48
C THR A 72 3.90 0.19 8.20
N TYR A 73 2.85 0.73 7.58
CA TYR A 73 2.07 1.84 8.10
C TYR A 73 0.83 1.44 8.89
N ALA A 74 0.55 0.14 9.02
CA ALA A 74 -0.62 -0.33 9.75
C ALA A 74 -0.58 0.13 11.23
N ASN A 75 -1.65 0.79 11.67
CA ASN A 75 -1.81 1.27 13.04
C ASN A 75 -2.57 0.27 13.92
N THR A 76 -3.39 -0.59 13.31
CA THR A 76 -4.15 -1.65 14.00
C THR A 76 -3.33 -2.91 14.27
N VAL A 77 -2.13 -3.02 13.69
CA VAL A 77 -1.23 -4.15 13.87
C VAL A 77 -0.13 -3.77 14.84
N ASP A 78 0.13 -4.64 15.83
CA ASP A 78 1.24 -4.46 16.77
C ASP A 78 2.55 -4.15 16.04
N ARG A 79 3.32 -3.19 16.56
CA ARG A 79 4.53 -2.68 15.87
C ARG A 79 5.55 -3.78 15.58
N LYS A 80 5.76 -4.74 16.50
CA LYS A 80 6.73 -5.82 16.27
C LYS A 80 6.21 -6.77 15.18
N LYS A 81 4.91 -7.07 15.19
CA LYS A 81 4.26 -7.92 14.18
C LYS A 81 4.26 -7.26 12.80
N LYS A 82 3.89 -5.98 12.71
CA LYS A 82 3.70 -5.30 11.43
C LYS A 82 4.98 -5.21 10.60
N TYR A 83 6.13 -4.91 11.24
CA TYR A 83 7.42 -4.88 10.55
C TYR A 83 7.91 -6.28 10.14
N LYS A 84 7.66 -7.31 10.96
CA LYS A 84 7.95 -8.70 10.56
C LYS A 84 7.15 -9.10 9.32
N ILE A 85 5.84 -8.80 9.32
CA ILE A 85 4.95 -9.09 8.19
C ILE A 85 5.40 -8.34 6.94
N ALA A 86 5.66 -7.03 7.05
CA ALA A 86 6.15 -6.22 5.94
C ALA A 86 7.45 -6.77 5.35
N LEU A 87 8.42 -7.12 6.21
CA LEU A 87 9.70 -7.67 5.79
C LEU A 87 9.55 -8.97 4.99
N ASN A 88 8.61 -9.83 5.37
CA ASN A 88 8.31 -11.06 4.64
C ASN A 88 7.80 -10.77 3.23
N TYR A 89 6.91 -9.78 3.06
CA TYR A 89 6.42 -9.39 1.74
C TYR A 89 7.51 -8.76 0.87
N PHE A 90 8.38 -7.90 1.42
CA PHE A 90 9.50 -7.36 0.65
C PHE A 90 10.48 -8.46 0.21
N ARG A 91 10.74 -9.45 1.07
CA ARG A 91 11.53 -10.63 0.69
C ARG A 91 10.85 -11.48 -0.38
N GLU A 92 9.53 -11.67 -0.31
CA GLU A 92 8.76 -12.39 -1.35
C GLU A 92 8.84 -11.66 -2.70
N ALA A 93 8.72 -10.33 -2.71
CA ALA A 93 8.89 -9.51 -3.90
C ALA A 93 10.31 -9.67 -4.49
N LEU A 94 11.35 -9.59 -3.66
CA LEU A 94 12.75 -9.72 -4.09
C LEU A 94 13.14 -11.13 -4.55
N LYS A 95 12.51 -12.18 -4.02
CA LYS A 95 12.67 -13.55 -4.56
C LYS A 95 12.18 -13.65 -6.00
N THR A 96 11.16 -12.86 -6.36
CA THR A 96 10.55 -12.87 -7.69
C THR A 96 11.26 -11.88 -8.62
N ASP A 97 11.56 -10.68 -8.12
CA ASP A 97 12.26 -9.61 -8.81
C ASP A 97 13.38 -9.01 -7.93
N PRO A 98 14.61 -9.57 -8.01
CA PRO A 98 15.74 -9.12 -7.21
C PRO A 98 16.16 -7.67 -7.46
N LYS A 99 15.73 -7.07 -8.58
CA LYS A 99 16.08 -5.69 -8.96
C LYS A 99 15.03 -4.67 -8.50
N ASN A 100 14.01 -5.09 -7.75
CA ASN A 100 12.97 -4.18 -7.27
C ASN A 100 13.55 -3.20 -6.23
N SER A 101 13.72 -1.95 -6.64
CA SER A 101 14.33 -0.89 -5.81
C SER A 101 13.49 -0.59 -4.56
N VAL A 102 12.17 -0.51 -4.70
CA VAL A 102 11.25 -0.23 -3.59
C VAL A 102 11.33 -1.33 -2.53
N ALA A 103 11.25 -2.61 -2.92
CA ALA A 103 11.36 -3.71 -1.98
C ALA A 103 12.74 -3.75 -1.30
N THR A 104 13.81 -3.41 -2.03
CA THR A 104 15.18 -3.33 -1.49
C THR A 104 15.32 -2.23 -0.45
N GLU A 105 14.83 -1.03 -0.75
CA GLU A 105 14.85 0.12 0.16
C GLU A 105 14.13 -0.22 1.46
N TRP A 106 12.90 -0.72 1.36
CA TRP A 106 12.06 -0.98 2.53
C TRP A 106 12.53 -2.17 3.36
N LYS A 107 13.04 -3.24 2.73
CA LYS A 107 13.70 -4.33 3.44
C LYS A 107 14.88 -3.80 4.25
N THR A 108 15.75 -3.01 3.62
CA THR A 108 16.95 -2.45 4.25
C THR A 108 16.59 -1.53 5.41
N ARG A 109 15.63 -0.61 5.22
CA ARG A 109 15.13 0.29 6.28
C ARG A 109 14.61 -0.48 7.49
N ILE A 110 13.81 -1.53 7.28
CA ILE A 110 13.30 -2.34 8.39
C ILE A 110 14.45 -3.07 9.09
N GLU A 111 15.37 -3.67 8.34
CA GLU A 111 16.53 -4.38 8.90
C GLU A 111 17.45 -3.44 9.70
N ASP A 112 17.67 -2.20 9.25
CA ASP A 112 18.41 -1.18 9.98
C ASP A 112 17.73 -0.78 11.29
N ILE A 113 16.40 -0.69 11.31
CA ILE A 113 15.64 -0.45 12.55
C ILE A 113 15.86 -1.61 13.54
N TYR A 114 15.88 -2.87 13.08
CA TYR A 114 16.20 -4.00 13.96
C TYR A 114 17.63 -3.92 14.50
N ARG A 115 18.60 -3.61 13.63
CA ARG A 115 20.02 -3.43 14.01
C ARG A 115 20.19 -2.32 15.05
N SER A 116 19.57 -1.16 14.85
CA SER A 116 19.71 -0.01 15.77
C SER A 116 19.09 -0.27 17.14
N MET A 117 18.09 -1.16 17.23
CA MET A 117 17.53 -1.63 18.50
C MET A 117 18.36 -2.73 19.16
N GLY A 118 19.46 -3.19 18.56
CA GLY A 118 20.22 -4.36 19.03
C GLY A 118 19.42 -5.66 18.98
N ARG A 119 18.44 -5.76 18.08
CA ARG A 119 17.53 -6.91 17.97
C ARG A 119 17.88 -7.77 16.76
N PRO A 120 17.70 -9.10 16.84
CA PRO A 120 17.87 -9.95 15.68
C PRO A 120 16.84 -9.60 14.61
N ILE A 121 17.27 -9.63 13.35
CA ILE A 121 16.38 -9.49 12.20
C ILE A 121 15.50 -10.74 12.14
N PRO A 122 14.16 -10.60 12.13
CA PRO A 122 13.28 -11.74 12.08
C PRO A 122 13.39 -12.45 10.72
N HIS A 123 13.29 -13.78 10.73
CA HIS A 123 13.18 -14.64 9.56
C HIS A 123 11.74 -15.10 9.31
#